data_AF-A0A510VPR3-F1
#
_entry.id   AF-A0A510VPR3-F1
#
_cell.length_a   1.000
_cell.length_b   1.000
_cell.length_c   1.000
_cell.angle_alpha   90.00
_cell.angle_beta   90.00
_cell.angle_gamma   90.00
#
_symmetry.space_group_name_H-M   'P 1'
#
loop_
_entity.id
_entity.type
_entity.pdbx_description
1 polymer ?
#
loop_
_entity_poly.entity_id
_entity_poly.type
_entity_poly.pdbx_seq_one_letter_code
_entity_poly.pdbx_strand_id
1 'polypeptide(L)'
;MGDVFNENGTVRQNAFIHDRKTGKPNTLYLKPVQTELLLYRQWPLDHKLASEWLLPSIQHLDWYLTEKQFYKIMSKVGDLLGINYLGTHTMRKTEAYRVYTQSNYNIGRVMRLLNHSSESMTLTYLSLDQASQETMLDQIDFG
;
A
#
# COMPACT_ATOMS: atom_id res chain seq x y z
N MET A 1 5.04 9.99 14.87
CA MET A 1 4.97 10.59 13.52
C MET A 1 6.34 10.85 12.89
N GLY A 2 7.45 10.75 13.65
CA GLY A 2 8.80 11.06 13.17
C GLY A 2 9.28 10.21 11.99
N ASP A 3 8.71 9.03 11.74
CA ASP A 3 9.09 8.15 10.62
C ASP A 3 8.63 8.66 9.25
N VAL A 4 7.62 9.54 9.22
CA VAL A 4 7.00 10.06 7.99
C VAL A 4 7.28 11.54 7.80
N PHE A 5 7.36 12.30 8.88
CA PHE A 5 7.56 13.74 8.82
C PHE A 5 8.94 14.15 9.33
N ASN A 6 9.50 15.18 8.71
CA ASN A 6 10.66 15.92 9.19
C ASN A 6 10.23 16.90 10.30
N GLU A 7 11.20 17.34 11.10
CA GLU A 7 10.99 18.33 12.17
C GLU A 7 10.39 19.63 11.64
N ASN A 8 10.80 20.05 10.43
CA ASN A 8 10.34 21.27 9.78
C ASN A 8 8.93 21.21 9.18
N GLY A 9 8.18 20.12 9.36
CA GLY A 9 6.82 20.01 8.79
C GLY A 9 6.70 19.14 7.55
N THR A 10 7.79 18.99 6.78
CA THR A 10 7.75 18.35 5.46
C THR A 10 7.66 16.82 5.54
N VAL A 11 7.15 16.18 4.49
CA VAL A 11 7.11 14.71 4.37
C VAL A 11 8.49 14.20 3.93
N ARG A 12 8.97 13.14 4.56
CA ARG A 12 10.20 12.44 4.18
C ARG A 12 10.03 11.79 2.80
N GLN A 13 11.12 11.63 2.06
CA GLN A 13 11.06 10.91 0.78
C GLN A 13 10.70 9.44 0.96
N ASN A 14 11.25 8.80 2.00
CA ASN A 14 11.04 7.40 2.31
C ASN A 14 10.68 7.20 3.79
N ALA A 15 9.87 6.18 4.08
CA ALA A 15 9.69 5.64 5.43
C ALA A 15 10.31 4.24 5.52
N PHE A 16 11.03 3.97 6.60
CA PHE A 16 11.63 2.67 6.86
C PHE A 16 10.79 1.92 7.88
N ILE A 17 10.28 0.75 7.49
CA ILE A 17 9.40 -0.06 8.32
C ILE A 17 9.91 -1.50 8.42
N HIS A 18 9.40 -2.25 9.39
CA HIS A 18 9.58 -3.70 9.46
C HIS A 18 8.22 -4.38 9.36
N ASP A 19 8.09 -5.35 8.46
CA ASP A 19 6.87 -6.12 8.30
C ASP A 19 6.63 -6.98 9.56
N ARG A 20 5.54 -6.72 10.29
CA ARG A 20 5.25 -7.38 11.58
C ARG A 20 5.29 -8.91 11.52
N LYS A 21 4.80 -9.51 10.42
CA LYS A 21 4.70 -10.98 10.27
C LYS A 21 6.04 -11.64 9.94
N THR A 22 6.85 -11.00 9.12
CA THR A 22 8.07 -11.61 8.56
C THR A 22 9.35 -11.05 9.17
N GLY A 23 9.28 -9.91 9.86
CA GLY A 23 10.42 -9.15 10.36
C GLY A 23 11.26 -8.49 9.27
N LYS A 24 10.90 -8.64 7.98
CA LYS A 24 11.70 -8.11 6.89
C LYS A 24 11.66 -6.58 6.88
N PRO A 25 12.81 -5.91 6.70
CA PRO A 25 12.81 -4.47 6.47
C PRO A 25 12.11 -4.16 5.14
N ASN A 26 11.41 -3.03 5.09
CA ASN A 26 10.76 -2.53 3.90
C ASN A 26 10.89 -1.00 3.87
N THR A 27 11.07 -0.44 2.67
CA THR A 27 11.22 1.00 2.45
C THR A 27 10.05 1.48 1.60
N LEU A 28 9.24 2.37 2.15
CA LEU A 28 8.09 2.96 1.46
C LEU A 28 8.49 4.28 0.83
N TYR A 29 8.26 4.45 -0.47
CA TYR A 29 8.46 5.72 -1.16
C TYR A 29 7.21 6.61 -1.01
N LEU A 30 7.35 7.73 -0.32
CA LEU A 30 6.21 8.56 0.13
C LEU A 30 5.84 9.69 -0.84
N LYS A 31 6.71 10.03 -1.82
CA LYS A 31 6.46 11.13 -2.75
C LYS A 31 5.08 11.07 -3.42
N PRO A 32 4.55 9.90 -3.85
CA PRO A 32 3.24 9.83 -4.50
C PRO A 32 2.06 10.21 -3.60
N VAL A 33 2.22 10.17 -2.27
CA VAL A 33 1.18 10.47 -1.27
C VAL A 33 1.53 11.69 -0.42
N GLN A 34 2.52 12.48 -0.84
CA GLN A 34 3.05 13.60 -0.06
C GLN A 34 1.97 14.66 0.21
N THR A 35 1.15 14.98 -0.79
CA THR A 35 0.08 15.98 -0.66
C THR A 35 -0.96 15.53 0.35
N GLU A 36 -1.39 14.28 0.27
CA GLU A 36 -2.38 13.67 1.16
C GLU A 36 -1.87 13.59 2.60
N LEU A 37 -0.58 13.26 2.79
CA LEU A 37 0.06 13.25 4.10
C LEU A 37 0.14 14.64 4.72
N LEU A 38 0.43 15.68 3.92
CA LEU A 38 0.44 17.07 4.40
C LEU A 38 -0.97 17.55 4.77
N LEU A 39 -1.97 17.26 3.92
CA LEU A 39 -3.37 17.56 4.20
C LEU A 39 -3.83 16.85 5.48
N TYR A 40 -3.53 15.56 5.59
CA TYR A 40 -3.86 14.78 6.77
C TYR A 40 -3.18 15.33 8.02
N ARG A 41 -1.91 15.74 7.98
CA ARG A 41 -1.20 16.29 9.14
C ARG A 41 -1.90 17.52 9.74
N GLN A 42 -2.56 18.32 8.92
CA GLN A 42 -3.27 19.51 9.40
C GLN A 42 -4.48 19.13 10.27
N TRP A 43 -5.17 18.03 9.92
CA TRP A 43 -6.41 17.63 10.59
C TRP A 43 -6.24 17.34 12.10
N PRO A 44 -5.27 16.53 12.58
CA PRO A 44 -5.02 16.36 14.02
C PRO A 44 -4.66 17.66 14.74
N LEU A 45 -3.93 18.57 14.07
CA LEU A 45 -3.54 19.86 14.67
C LEU A 45 -4.77 20.75 14.90
N ASP A 46 -5.64 20.86 13.90
CA ASP A 46 -6.88 21.66 13.99
C ASP A 46 -7.81 21.15 15.09
N HIS A 47 -7.83 19.84 15.31
CA HIS A 47 -8.68 19.17 16.30
C HIS A 47 -7.97 18.95 17.65
N LYS A 48 -6.75 19.47 17.82
CA LYS A 48 -5.94 19.33 19.05
C LYS A 48 -5.74 17.88 19.49
N LEU A 49 -5.59 16.97 18.52
CA LEU A 49 -5.34 15.55 18.75
C LEU A 49 -3.84 15.31 18.89
N ALA A 50 -3.40 14.98 20.10
CA ALA A 50 -2.01 14.63 20.38
C ALA A 50 -1.84 13.11 20.33
N SER A 51 -1.07 12.61 19.36
CA SER A 51 -0.72 11.19 19.26
C SER A 51 0.68 11.00 18.68
N GLU A 52 1.36 9.96 19.14
CA GLU A 52 2.60 9.50 18.50
C GLU A 52 2.34 8.71 17.20
N TRP A 53 1.15 8.13 17.06
CA TRP A 53 0.80 7.29 15.92
C TRP A 53 0.45 8.13 14.69
N LEU A 54 0.87 7.68 13.51
CA LEU A 54 0.52 8.36 12.26
C LEU A 54 -1.00 8.36 12.03
N LEU A 55 -1.62 7.19 12.22
CA LEU A 55 -3.06 6.99 12.13
C LEU A 55 -3.55 6.53 13.51
N PRO A 56 -3.93 7.46 14.40
CA PRO A 56 -4.37 7.11 15.75
C PRO A 56 -5.80 6.59 15.76
N SER A 57 -6.15 5.87 16.82
CA SER A 57 -7.54 5.63 17.18
C SER A 57 -8.16 6.94 17.68
N ILE A 58 -9.35 7.27 17.19
CA ILE A 58 -10.09 8.48 17.60
C ILE A 58 -10.54 8.40 19.07
N GLN A 59 -10.80 7.19 19.57
CA GLN A 59 -11.26 6.98 20.95
C GLN A 59 -10.10 6.94 21.95
N HIS A 60 -8.92 6.51 21.51
CA HIS A 60 -7.73 6.30 22.33
C HIS A 60 -6.52 6.82 21.56
N LEU A 61 -6.17 8.09 21.75
CA LEU A 61 -5.11 8.77 20.98
C LEU A 61 -3.70 8.21 21.26
N ASP A 62 -3.54 7.45 22.33
CA ASP A 62 -2.36 6.69 22.70
C ASP A 62 -2.23 5.36 21.91
N TRP A 63 -3.22 5.00 21.09
CA TRP A 63 -3.24 3.77 20.29
C TRP A 63 -3.35 4.04 18.79
N TYR A 64 -2.80 3.12 17.98
CA TYR A 64 -2.96 3.11 16.52
C TYR A 64 -4.35 2.66 16.03
N LEU A 65 -4.67 2.98 14.78
CA LEU A 65 -5.80 2.42 14.06
C LEU A 65 -5.63 0.90 13.88
N THR A 66 -6.48 0.11 14.53
CA THR A 66 -6.44 -1.36 14.40
C THR A 66 -6.82 -1.83 13.00
N GLU A 67 -6.31 -3.00 12.59
CA GLU A 67 -6.66 -3.63 11.30
C GLU A 67 -8.18 -3.85 11.15
N LYS A 68 -8.85 -4.28 12.23
CA LYS A 68 -10.31 -4.45 12.26
C LYS A 68 -11.04 -3.15 11.99
N GLN A 69 -10.55 -2.03 12.54
CA GLN A 69 -11.15 -0.72 12.31
C GLN A 69 -10.87 -0.22 10.90
N PHE A 70 -9.66 -0.42 10.39
CA PHE A 70 -9.33 -0.13 9.00
C PHE A 70 -10.24 -0.90 8.03
N TYR A 71 -10.46 -2.20 8.25
CA TYR A 71 -11.40 -2.99 7.46
C TYR A 71 -12.82 -2.41 7.47
N LYS A 72 -13.34 -2.00 8.63
CA LYS A 72 -14.67 -1.35 8.73
C LYS A 72 -14.75 -0.05 7.93
N ILE A 73 -13.70 0.76 7.97
CA ILE A 73 -13.62 2.00 7.17
C ILE A 73 -13.66 1.66 5.68
N MET A 74 -12.85 0.69 5.24
CA MET A 74 -12.81 0.26 3.84
C MET A 74 -14.15 -0.33 3.38
N SER A 75 -14.81 -1.15 4.20
CA SER A 75 -16.14 -1.70 3.90
C SER A 75 -17.15 -0.58 3.67
N LYS A 76 -17.19 0.42 4.56
CA LYS A 76 -18.09 1.57 4.42
C LYS A 76 -17.79 2.38 3.16
N VAL A 77 -16.52 2.56 2.81
CA VAL A 77 -16.12 3.22 1.55
C VAL A 77 -16.60 2.40 0.35
N GLY A 78 -16.47 1.07 0.41
CA GLY A 78 -17.01 0.16 -0.59
C GLY A 78 -18.52 0.35 -0.79
N ASP A 79 -19.29 0.35 0.30
CA ASP A 79 -20.74 0.55 0.27
C ASP A 79 -21.12 1.90 -0.37
N LEU A 80 -20.42 2.98 0.01
CA LEU A 80 -20.65 4.32 -0.53
C LEU A 80 -20.34 4.44 -2.03
N LEU A 81 -19.37 3.68 -2.51
CA LEU A 81 -18.96 3.66 -3.91
C LEU A 81 -19.69 2.58 -4.74
N GLY A 82 -20.52 1.73 -4.12
CA GLY A 82 -21.15 0.59 -4.78
C GLY A 82 -20.18 -0.53 -5.14
N ILE A 83 -19.06 -0.66 -4.42
CA ILE A 83 -18.01 -1.66 -4.65
C ILE A 83 -18.06 -2.72 -3.53
N ASN A 84 -18.47 -3.94 -3.88
CA ASN A 84 -18.67 -5.04 -2.93
C ASN A 84 -17.42 -5.90 -2.65
N TYR A 85 -16.28 -5.61 -3.29
CA TYR A 85 -15.03 -6.40 -3.18
C TYR A 85 -13.86 -5.60 -2.60
N LEU A 86 -14.11 -4.44 -1.98
CA LEU A 86 -13.06 -3.60 -1.39
C LEU A 86 -12.61 -4.15 -0.02
N GLY A 87 -11.55 -4.96 -0.02
CA GLY A 87 -10.90 -5.49 1.17
C GLY A 87 -9.51 -4.89 1.43
N THR A 88 -8.86 -5.34 2.50
CA THR A 88 -7.51 -4.88 2.90
C THR A 88 -6.44 -5.20 1.87
N HIS A 89 -6.62 -6.24 1.07
CA HIS A 89 -5.68 -6.65 0.01
C HIS A 89 -6.01 -6.06 -1.36
N THR A 90 -7.23 -5.58 -1.58
CA THR A 90 -7.70 -5.17 -2.92
C THR A 90 -6.83 -4.06 -3.48
N MET A 91 -6.60 -2.98 -2.72
CA MET A 91 -5.77 -1.86 -3.16
C MET A 91 -4.33 -2.28 -3.47
N ARG A 92 -3.73 -3.14 -2.64
CA ARG A 92 -2.36 -3.64 -2.83
C ARG A 92 -2.25 -4.52 -4.08
N LYS A 93 -3.25 -5.37 -4.36
CA LYS A 93 -3.32 -6.15 -5.60
C LYS A 93 -3.45 -5.24 -6.82
N THR A 94 -4.35 -4.25 -6.77
CA THR A 94 -4.54 -3.28 -7.85
C THR A 94 -3.26 -2.50 -8.14
N GLU A 95 -2.55 -2.05 -7.11
CA GLU A 95 -1.25 -1.38 -7.28
C GLU A 95 -0.21 -2.30 -7.92
N ALA A 96 -0.06 -3.52 -7.42
CA ALA A 96 0.88 -4.49 -7.96
C ALA A 96 0.62 -4.81 -9.43
N TYR A 97 -0.64 -5.02 -9.80
CA TYR A 97 -1.04 -5.27 -11.18
C TYR A 97 -0.78 -4.06 -12.09
N ARG A 98 -1.04 -2.85 -11.60
CA ARG A 98 -0.74 -1.62 -12.36
C ARG A 98 0.76 -1.45 -12.56
N VAL A 99 1.59 -1.72 -11.55
CA VAL A 99 3.05 -1.67 -11.69
C VAL A 99 3.53 -2.76 -12.65
N TYR A 100 2.96 -3.97 -12.60
CA TYR A 100 3.27 -5.05 -13.52
C TYR A 100 3.06 -4.62 -14.98
N THR A 101 1.86 -4.18 -15.32
CA THR A 101 1.49 -3.77 -16.69
C THR A 101 2.26 -2.53 -17.15
N GLN A 102 2.37 -1.48 -16.33
CA GLN A 102 3.05 -0.23 -16.71
C GLN A 102 4.58 -0.34 -16.75
N SER A 103 5.15 -1.39 -16.16
CA SER A 103 6.59 -1.67 -16.24
C SER A 103 6.95 -2.63 -17.38
N ASN A 104 6.06 -2.81 -18.34
CA ASN A 104 6.19 -3.78 -19.42
C ASN A 104 6.40 -5.20 -18.87
N TYR A 105 5.51 -5.60 -17.95
CA TYR A 105 5.46 -6.94 -17.35
C TYR A 105 6.71 -7.33 -16.54
N ASN A 106 7.41 -6.36 -15.95
CA ASN A 106 8.61 -6.62 -15.16
C ASN A 106 8.27 -7.16 -13.77
N ILE A 107 8.32 -8.49 -13.62
CA ILE A 107 7.99 -9.18 -12.36
C ILE A 107 8.93 -8.79 -11.21
N GLY A 108 10.22 -8.53 -11.49
CA GLY A 108 11.22 -8.14 -10.49
C GLY A 108 10.90 -6.81 -9.82
N ARG A 109 10.29 -5.86 -10.53
CA ARG A 109 9.79 -4.60 -9.94
C ARG A 109 8.62 -4.85 -8.98
N VAL A 110 7.70 -5.73 -9.36
CA VAL A 110 6.55 -6.09 -8.52
C VAL A 110 6.99 -6.86 -7.28
N MET A 111 7.97 -7.77 -7.41
CA MET A 111 8.56 -8.49 -6.28
C MET A 111 9.12 -7.52 -5.22
N ARG A 112 9.88 -6.51 -5.66
CA ARG A 112 10.45 -5.48 -4.78
C ARG A 112 9.34 -4.63 -4.13
N LEU A 113 8.35 -4.21 -4.91
CA LEU A 113 7.19 -3.46 -4.40
C LEU A 113 6.42 -4.24 -3.32
N LEU A 114 6.21 -5.53 -3.54
CA LEU A 114 5.46 -6.38 -2.62
C LEU A 114 6.30 -6.97 -1.47
N ASN A 115 7.62 -6.75 -1.48
CA ASN A 115 8.57 -7.36 -0.57
C ASN A 115 8.54 -8.92 -0.58
N HIS A 116 8.27 -9.51 -1.75
CA HIS A 116 8.21 -10.96 -1.92
C HIS A 116 9.59 -11.57 -2.16
N SER A 117 9.85 -12.73 -1.54
CA SER A 117 11.14 -13.43 -1.67
C SER A 117 11.25 -14.34 -2.89
N SER A 118 10.15 -14.59 -3.61
CA SER A 118 10.17 -15.42 -4.81
C SER A 118 9.22 -14.90 -5.88
N GLU A 119 9.57 -15.21 -7.12
CA GLU A 119 8.76 -14.89 -8.29
C GLU A 119 7.41 -15.61 -8.23
N SER A 120 7.43 -16.91 -7.92
CA SER A 120 6.22 -17.74 -7.77
C SER A 120 5.20 -17.14 -6.80
N MET A 121 5.65 -16.58 -5.66
CA MET A 121 4.78 -15.87 -4.71
C MET A 121 4.10 -14.65 -5.36
N THR A 122 4.83 -13.93 -6.22
CA THR A 122 4.34 -12.72 -6.89
C THR A 122 3.38 -13.05 -8.02
N LEU A 123 3.67 -14.07 -8.83
CA LEU A 123 2.76 -14.57 -9.87
C LEU A 123 1.44 -15.04 -9.26
N THR A 124 1.51 -15.80 -8.17
CA THR A 124 0.32 -16.25 -7.41
C THR A 124 -0.46 -15.06 -6.88
N TYR A 125 0.23 -14.04 -6.33
CA TYR A 125 -0.41 -12.85 -5.78
C TYR A 125 -1.14 -12.00 -6.84
N LEU A 126 -0.56 -11.89 -8.03
CA LEU A 126 -1.16 -11.21 -9.18
C LEU A 126 -2.28 -12.01 -9.84
N SER A 127 -2.45 -13.28 -9.45
CA SER A 127 -3.40 -14.21 -10.10
C SER A 127 -3.17 -14.29 -11.61
N LEU A 128 -1.90 -14.22 -12.04
CA LEU A 128 -1.50 -14.52 -13.40
C LEU A 128 -1.56 -16.04 -13.55
N ASP A 129 -2.67 -16.51 -14.08
CA ASP A 129 -2.88 -17.92 -14.41
C ASP A 129 -2.15 -18.29 -15.70
N GLN A 130 -2.16 -19.58 -16.03
CA GLN A 130 -1.56 -20.12 -17.24
C GLN A 130 -2.12 -19.46 -18.52
N ALA A 131 -3.39 -19.05 -18.52
CA ALA A 131 -4.02 -18.36 -19.66
C ALA A 131 -3.41 -16.97 -19.91
N SER A 132 -3.04 -16.23 -18.85
CA SER A 132 -2.31 -14.97 -18.99
C SER A 132 -0.89 -15.16 -19.56
N GLN A 133 -0.24 -16.30 -19.27
CA GLN A 133 1.05 -16.65 -19.87
C GLN A 133 0.91 -17.02 -21.35
N GLU A 134 -0.10 -17.80 -21.72
CA GLU A 134 -0.38 -18.19 -23.11
C GLU A 134 -0.66 -16.96 -23.97
N THR A 135 -1.49 -16.02 -23.49
CA THR A 135 -1.77 -14.76 -24.19
C THR A 135 -0.51 -13.89 -24.37
N MET A 136 0.42 -13.94 -23.41
CA MET A 136 1.70 -13.24 -23.55
C MET A 136 2.63 -13.91 -24.56
N LEU A 137 2.67 -15.24 -24.60
CA LEU A 137 3.46 -16.01 -25.55
C LEU A 137 2.98 -15.78 -26.99
N ASP A 138 1.67 -15.62 -27.21
CA ASP A 138 1.09 -15.31 -28.52
C ASP A 138 1.52 -13.95 -29.09
N GLN A 139 2.04 -13.05 -28.24
CA GLN A 139 2.56 -11.75 -28.64
C GLN A 139 4.07 -11.75 -28.90
N ILE A 140 4.74 -12.89 -28.68
CA ILE A 140 6.18 -13.03 -28.93
C ILE A 140 6.37 -13.52 -30.36
N ASP A 141 7.05 -12.71 -31.16
CA ASP A 141 7.58 -13.13 -32.46
C ASP A 141 8.86 -13.95 -32.24
N PHE A 142 8.79 -15.25 -32.51
CA PHE A 142 9.91 -16.18 -32.39
C PHE A 142 10.80 -16.23 -33.65
N GLY A 143 10.44 -15.50 -34.71
CA GLY A 143 11.10 -15.53 -36.02
C GLY A 143 10.44 -16.47 -37.03
#